data_AF-A0AA39JD50-F1
#
_entry.id   AF-A0AA39JD50-F1
#
_cell.length_a   1.000
_cell.length_b   1.000
_cell.length_c   1.000
_cell.angle_alpha   90.00
_cell.angle_beta   90.00
_cell.angle_gamma   90.00
#
_symmetry.space_group_name_H-M   'P 1'
#
loop_
_entity.id
_entity.type
_entity.pdbx_description
1 polymer ?
#
loop_
_entity_poly.entity_id
_entity_poly.type
_entity_poly.pdbx_seq_one_letter_code
_entity_poly.pdbx_strand_id
1 'polypeptide(L)'
;MGGQDLPWNSSVVIGCFAGAGASFLAFIAVETKAEMPVVPVELFSTWKWRNVSIMTIVRTFSFFHLFALAFYLPVFLQVIGMSSVVSSALIIPFLIMASISSTATSWLAPRWGGGYALKALFVIPLAILAGGMGLMSTLNEGSNIGRIVGYSLICGAGFGSGTQMTMVIAQIGLPGDYLSTVTALVGTAPTLGGVLGVAILGNVINNAFRDMLVRSPYLSVITSLNPNSVVDTLSRLPESGPERQTVIDAYVGAWQRGCWVLVGVAGLEVVLCLGLKAVVFDERREGKPEAEKSPVAV
;
A
#
# COMPACT_ATOMS: atom_id res chain seq x y z
N MET A 1 -3.46 -3.36 20.14
CA MET A 1 -3.93 -4.78 20.05
C MET A 1 -2.92 -5.65 19.32
N GLY A 2 -2.86 -6.96 19.66
CA GLY A 2 -1.93 -7.96 19.09
C GLY A 2 -0.45 -7.62 19.32
N GLY A 3 0.12 -8.08 20.43
CA GLY A 3 1.51 -7.78 20.82
C GLY A 3 1.69 -6.53 21.70
N GLN A 4 0.66 -5.69 21.85
CA GLN A 4 0.65 -4.56 22.79
C GLN A 4 -0.33 -4.78 23.96
N ASP A 5 -1.66 -4.73 23.72
CA ASP A 5 -2.67 -4.90 24.78
C ASP A 5 -3.07 -6.37 25.01
N LEU A 6 -2.88 -7.21 24.00
CA LEU A 6 -3.20 -8.64 24.03
C LEU A 6 -2.01 -9.41 23.47
N PRO A 7 -1.51 -10.46 24.16
CA PRO A 7 -0.47 -11.32 23.62
C PRO A 7 -0.89 -11.91 22.27
N TRP A 8 0.06 -12.21 21.38
CA TRP A 8 -0.22 -12.91 20.13
C TRP A 8 -0.92 -14.25 20.35
N ASN A 9 -0.64 -14.91 21.48
CA ASN A 9 -1.28 -16.14 21.92
C ASN A 9 -2.63 -15.92 22.66
N SER A 10 -3.20 -14.72 22.60
CA SER A 10 -4.51 -14.44 23.19
C SER A 10 -5.61 -15.14 22.39
N SER A 11 -6.57 -15.75 23.08
CA SER A 11 -7.75 -16.37 22.49
C SER A 11 -8.56 -15.40 21.62
N VAL A 12 -8.54 -14.11 21.93
CA VAL A 12 -9.20 -13.06 21.13
C VAL A 12 -8.48 -12.87 19.79
N VAL A 13 -7.15 -12.78 19.79
CA VAL A 13 -6.36 -12.57 18.56
C VAL A 13 -6.47 -13.80 17.65
N ILE A 14 -6.30 -14.99 18.22
CA ILE A 14 -6.46 -16.26 17.49
C ILE A 14 -7.90 -16.42 17.01
N GLY A 15 -8.89 -16.06 17.82
CA GLY A 15 -10.31 -16.08 17.47
C GLY A 15 -10.64 -15.15 16.30
N CYS A 16 -10.05 -13.95 16.24
CA CYS A 16 -10.19 -13.05 15.09
C CYS A 16 -9.57 -13.63 13.82
N PHE A 17 -8.37 -14.23 13.89
CA PHE A 17 -7.75 -14.89 12.73
C PHE A 17 -8.54 -16.12 12.27
N ALA A 18 -8.98 -16.96 13.20
CA ALA A 18 -9.80 -18.12 12.91
C ALA A 18 -11.17 -17.72 12.33
N GLY A 19 -11.80 -16.69 12.89
CA GLY A 19 -13.05 -16.11 12.39
C GLY A 19 -12.89 -15.55 10.98
N ALA A 20 -11.84 -14.75 10.73
CA ALA A 20 -11.53 -14.24 9.40
C ALA A 20 -11.29 -15.38 8.39
N GLY A 21 -10.53 -16.40 8.77
CA GLY A 21 -10.30 -17.59 7.95
C GLY A 21 -11.58 -18.38 7.67
N ALA A 22 -12.41 -18.61 8.69
CA ALA A 22 -13.69 -19.30 8.56
C ALA A 22 -14.67 -18.53 7.68
N SER A 23 -14.79 -17.21 7.86
CA SER A 23 -15.61 -16.35 7.02
C SER A 23 -15.12 -16.33 5.57
N PHE A 24 -13.81 -16.32 5.35
CA PHE A 24 -13.23 -16.40 4.00
C PHE A 24 -13.51 -17.75 3.32
N LEU A 25 -13.36 -18.86 4.04
CA LEU A 25 -13.69 -20.19 3.52
C LEU A 25 -15.20 -20.34 3.26
N ALA A 26 -16.04 -19.81 4.15
CA ALA A 26 -17.48 -19.78 3.96
C ALA A 26 -17.86 -18.95 2.73
N PHE A 27 -17.23 -17.79 2.52
CA PHE A 27 -17.41 -16.96 1.33
C PHE A 27 -17.06 -17.74 0.05
N ILE A 28 -15.91 -18.43 0.00
CA ILE A 28 -15.54 -19.28 -1.14
C ILE A 28 -16.57 -20.39 -1.37
N ALA A 29 -17.00 -21.07 -0.31
CA ALA A 29 -17.98 -22.16 -0.41
C ALA A 29 -19.36 -21.69 -0.90
N VAL A 30 -19.77 -20.47 -0.56
CA VAL A 30 -21.02 -19.86 -1.04
C VAL A 30 -20.88 -19.41 -2.49
N GLU A 31 -19.80 -18.69 -2.83
CA GLU A 31 -19.56 -18.21 -4.20
C GLU A 31 -19.41 -19.34 -5.21
N THR A 32 -18.76 -20.44 -4.85
CA THR A 32 -18.63 -21.61 -5.73
C THR A 32 -19.95 -22.34 -6.00
N LYS A 33 -20.98 -22.12 -5.18
CA LYS A 33 -22.30 -22.77 -5.28
C LYS A 33 -23.41 -21.83 -5.77
N ALA A 34 -23.15 -20.52 -5.86
CA ALA A 34 -24.15 -19.53 -6.25
C ALA A 34 -24.44 -19.60 -7.76
N GLU A 35 -25.70 -19.50 -8.15
CA GLU A 35 -26.12 -19.45 -9.57
C GLU A 35 -25.71 -18.13 -10.25
N MET A 36 -25.63 -17.04 -9.47
CA MET A 36 -25.09 -15.74 -9.89
C MET A 36 -24.02 -15.28 -8.89
N PRO A 37 -22.77 -15.74 -9.04
CA PRO A 37 -21.68 -15.38 -8.13
C PRO A 37 -21.35 -13.89 -8.20
N VAL A 38 -21.12 -13.26 -7.05
CA VAL A 38 -20.69 -11.85 -6.99
C VAL A 38 -19.25 -11.72 -7.47
N VAL A 39 -18.41 -12.71 -7.14
CA VAL A 39 -17.00 -12.78 -7.55
C VAL A 39 -16.75 -14.15 -8.21
N PRO A 40 -16.92 -14.25 -9.53
CA PRO A 40 -16.74 -15.49 -10.27
C PRO A 40 -15.35 -16.07 -10.03
N VAL A 41 -15.29 -17.25 -9.40
CA VAL A 41 -14.03 -17.92 -9.02
C VAL A 41 -13.16 -18.23 -10.25
N GLU A 42 -13.79 -18.34 -11.42
CA GLU A 42 -13.13 -18.49 -12.73
C GLU A 42 -12.16 -17.34 -13.05
N LEU A 43 -12.38 -16.13 -12.52
CA LEU A 43 -11.48 -14.98 -12.63
C LEU A 43 -10.10 -15.24 -12.01
N PHE A 44 -10.05 -16.08 -10.97
CA PHE A 44 -8.82 -16.42 -10.25
C PHE A 44 -8.25 -17.78 -10.68
N SER A 45 -9.12 -18.72 -11.08
CA SER A 45 -8.69 -20.07 -11.48
C SER A 45 -8.14 -20.13 -12.91
N THR A 46 -8.55 -19.20 -13.79
CA THR A 46 -8.19 -19.26 -15.21
C THR A 46 -6.94 -18.43 -15.49
N TRP A 47 -5.88 -19.07 -15.98
CA TRP A 47 -4.62 -18.39 -16.33
C TRP A 47 -4.79 -17.25 -17.35
N LYS A 48 -5.86 -17.28 -18.15
CA LYS A 48 -6.25 -16.24 -19.11
C LYS A 48 -6.50 -14.88 -18.43
N TRP A 49 -7.02 -14.86 -17.21
CA TRP A 49 -7.44 -13.65 -16.49
C TRP A 49 -6.53 -13.31 -15.30
N ARG A 50 -5.33 -13.90 -15.24
CA ARG A 50 -4.33 -13.68 -14.17
C ARG A 50 -4.02 -12.21 -13.88
N ASN A 51 -4.18 -11.32 -14.88
CA ASN A 51 -3.96 -9.88 -14.71
C ASN A 51 -4.91 -9.29 -13.66
N VAL A 52 -6.14 -9.79 -13.52
CA VAL A 52 -7.10 -9.35 -12.50
C VAL A 52 -6.53 -9.61 -11.10
N SER A 53 -6.10 -10.83 -10.83
CA SER A 53 -5.55 -11.21 -9.52
C SER A 53 -4.26 -10.47 -9.21
N ILE A 54 -3.32 -10.41 -10.17
CA ILE A 54 -2.04 -9.71 -9.99
C ILE A 54 -2.28 -8.22 -9.70
N MET A 55 -3.11 -7.55 -10.50
CA MET A 55 -3.40 -6.12 -10.32
C MET A 55 -4.16 -5.84 -9.03
N THR A 56 -5.03 -6.74 -8.58
CA THR A 56 -5.72 -6.61 -7.29
C THR A 56 -4.72 -6.67 -6.13
N ILE A 57 -3.78 -7.62 -6.15
CA ILE A 57 -2.74 -7.75 -5.13
C ILE A 57 -1.80 -6.55 -5.14
N VAL A 58 -1.31 -6.16 -6.33
CA VAL A 58 -0.45 -4.98 -6.47
C VAL A 58 -1.16 -3.72 -5.98
N ARG A 59 -2.42 -3.50 -6.35
CA ARG A 59 -3.18 -2.34 -5.85
C ARG A 59 -3.35 -2.38 -4.33
N THR A 60 -3.55 -3.56 -3.75
CA THR A 60 -3.60 -3.73 -2.29
C THR A 60 -2.29 -3.28 -1.65
N PHE A 61 -1.14 -3.71 -2.18
CA PHE A 61 0.17 -3.31 -1.67
C PHE A 61 0.50 -1.83 -1.92
N SER A 62 0.12 -1.26 -3.06
CA SER A 62 0.38 0.15 -3.30
C SER A 62 -0.37 1.02 -2.27
N PHE A 63 -1.61 0.67 -1.94
CA PHE A 63 -2.35 1.36 -0.88
C PHE A 63 -1.87 1.01 0.53
N PHE A 64 -1.26 -0.17 0.75
CA PHE A 64 -0.51 -0.47 1.96
C PHE A 64 0.56 0.60 2.19
N HIS A 65 1.35 0.97 1.17
CA HIS A 65 2.36 2.03 1.29
C HIS A 65 1.75 3.39 1.62
N LEU A 66 0.69 3.79 0.91
CA LEU A 66 0.03 5.08 1.13
C LEU A 66 -0.41 5.23 2.58
N PHE A 67 -1.19 4.29 3.10
CA PHE A 67 -1.75 4.39 4.45
C PHE A 67 -0.68 4.21 5.53
N ALA A 68 0.30 3.34 5.30
CA ALA A 68 1.43 3.17 6.19
C ALA A 68 2.24 4.48 6.33
N LEU A 69 2.58 5.13 5.22
CA LEU A 69 3.24 6.44 5.22
C LEU A 69 2.34 7.54 5.80
N ALA A 70 1.08 7.61 5.38
CA ALA A 70 0.15 8.64 5.84
C ALA A 70 -0.06 8.63 7.36
N PHE A 71 0.02 7.45 7.98
CA PHE A 71 -0.09 7.32 9.43
C PHE A 71 1.26 7.51 10.14
N TYR A 72 2.32 6.81 9.72
CA TYR A 72 3.56 6.73 10.49
C TYR A 72 4.57 7.84 10.15
N LEU A 73 4.54 8.43 8.96
CA LEU A 73 5.45 9.52 8.60
C LEU A 73 5.19 10.76 9.47
N PRO A 74 3.94 11.25 9.65
CA PRO A 74 3.70 12.38 10.55
C PRO A 74 4.13 12.09 11.98
N VAL A 75 3.91 10.88 12.48
CA VAL A 75 4.34 10.47 13.83
C VAL A 75 5.87 10.51 13.94
N PHE A 76 6.58 9.98 12.96
CA PHE A 76 8.05 10.06 12.89
C PHE A 76 8.54 11.52 12.90
N LEU A 77 7.93 12.37 12.10
CA LEU A 77 8.29 13.79 12.02
C LEU A 77 7.99 14.54 13.33
N GLN A 78 6.92 14.18 14.04
CA GLN A 78 6.63 14.72 15.37
C GLN A 78 7.66 14.27 16.42
N VAL A 79 8.09 13.01 16.35
CA VAL A 79 9.10 12.46 17.27
C VAL A 79 10.44 13.18 17.14
N ILE A 80 10.86 13.52 15.92
CA ILE A 80 12.09 14.30 15.68
C ILE A 80 11.92 15.81 15.94
N GLY A 81 10.78 16.24 16.48
CA GLY A 81 10.56 17.60 16.98
C GLY A 81 9.80 18.55 16.04
N MET A 82 9.24 18.09 14.92
CA MET A 82 8.37 18.93 14.09
C MET A 82 6.99 19.10 14.74
N SER A 83 6.33 20.24 14.48
CA SER A 83 4.96 20.44 14.96
C SER A 83 3.98 19.46 14.32
N SER A 84 2.89 19.15 15.02
CA SER A 84 1.83 18.25 14.52
C SER A 84 1.23 18.72 13.18
N VAL A 85 1.12 20.05 13.00
CA VAL A 85 0.62 20.65 11.75
C VAL A 85 1.62 20.46 10.61
N VAL A 86 2.90 20.76 10.83
CA VAL A 86 3.93 20.67 9.78
C VAL A 86 4.18 19.23 9.37
N SER A 87 4.33 18.33 10.34
CA SER A 87 4.52 16.89 10.10
C SER A 87 3.39 16.27 9.27
N SER A 88 2.15 16.63 9.56
CA SER A 88 0.98 16.17 8.80
C SER A 88 0.93 16.81 7.41
N ALA A 89 1.28 18.08 7.27
CA ALA A 89 1.33 18.77 5.97
C ALA A 89 2.39 18.19 5.03
N LEU A 90 3.45 17.57 5.54
CA LEU A 90 4.52 16.98 4.72
C LEU A 90 4.12 15.69 3.97
N ILE A 91 2.89 15.20 4.15
CA ILE A 91 2.28 14.18 3.26
C ILE A 91 1.75 14.78 1.96
N ILE A 92 1.47 16.10 1.92
CA ILE A 92 0.87 16.77 0.77
C ILE A 92 1.75 16.63 -0.49
N PRO A 93 3.09 16.82 -0.44
CA PRO A 93 3.95 16.62 -1.61
C PRO A 93 3.83 15.21 -2.22
N PHE A 94 3.73 14.18 -1.37
CA PHE A 94 3.50 12.80 -1.82
C PHE A 94 2.20 12.69 -2.62
N LEU A 95 1.10 13.24 -2.08
CA LEU A 95 -0.23 13.17 -2.70
C LEU A 95 -0.30 13.97 -4.01
N ILE A 96 0.32 15.15 -4.05
CA ILE A 96 0.40 15.98 -5.27
C ILE A 96 1.15 15.23 -6.36
N MET A 97 2.34 14.71 -6.06
CA MET A 97 3.14 13.99 -7.04
C MET A 97 2.48 12.69 -7.48
N ALA A 98 1.82 11.98 -6.56
CA ALA A 98 1.01 10.81 -6.89
C ALA A 98 -0.12 11.13 -7.87
N SER A 99 -0.81 12.26 -7.67
CA SER A 99 -1.88 12.70 -8.56
C SER A 99 -1.37 13.06 -9.95
N ILE A 100 -0.25 13.78 -10.02
CA ILE A 100 0.42 14.15 -11.28
C ILE A 100 0.86 12.88 -12.02
N SER A 101 1.58 11.98 -11.35
CA SER A 101 2.06 10.73 -11.94
C SER A 101 0.92 9.82 -12.39
N SER A 102 -0.15 9.70 -11.59
CA SER A 102 -1.34 8.91 -11.95
C SER A 102 -2.01 9.41 -13.22
N THR A 103 -2.18 10.74 -13.33
CA THR A 103 -2.76 11.38 -14.51
C THR A 103 -1.86 11.22 -15.73
N ALA A 104 -0.55 11.46 -15.57
CA ALA A 104 0.43 11.35 -16.64
C ALA A 104 0.50 9.92 -17.19
N THR A 105 0.58 8.91 -16.32
CA THR A 105 0.62 7.50 -16.72
C THR A 105 -0.68 7.07 -17.39
N SER A 106 -1.83 7.51 -16.88
CA SER A 106 -3.14 7.20 -17.49
C SER A 106 -3.30 7.81 -18.87
N TRP A 107 -2.79 9.02 -19.08
CA TRP A 107 -2.83 9.70 -20.38
C TRP A 107 -1.83 9.11 -21.40
N LEU A 108 -0.68 8.65 -20.92
CA LEU A 108 0.40 8.12 -21.76
C LEU A 108 0.18 6.65 -22.15
N ALA A 109 -0.46 5.86 -21.28
CA ALA A 109 -0.65 4.42 -21.48
C ALA A 109 -1.34 4.07 -22.81
N PRO A 110 -2.45 4.71 -23.24
CA PRO A 110 -3.08 4.43 -24.53
C PRO A 110 -2.19 4.79 -25.73
N ARG A 111 -1.28 5.77 -25.58
CA ARG A 111 -0.45 6.31 -26.68
C ARG A 111 0.81 5.47 -26.96
N TRP A 112 1.21 4.59 -26.05
CA TRP A 112 2.45 3.82 -26.15
C TRP A 112 2.30 2.42 -26.78
N GLY A 113 1.25 2.21 -27.58
CA GLY A 113 1.25 1.18 -28.64
C GLY A 113 1.15 -0.29 -28.22
N GLY A 114 0.86 -0.60 -26.94
CA GLY A 114 0.68 -1.99 -26.50
C GLY A 114 1.99 -2.76 -26.19
N GLY A 115 1.87 -3.90 -25.51
CA GLY A 115 2.95 -4.89 -25.37
C GLY A 115 3.96 -4.61 -24.25
N TYR A 116 5.26 -4.68 -24.57
CA TYR A 116 6.36 -4.55 -23.60
C TYR A 116 6.53 -3.13 -23.05
N ALA A 117 6.20 -2.10 -23.83
CA ALA A 117 6.24 -0.71 -23.39
C ALA A 117 5.29 -0.45 -22.22
N LEU A 118 4.13 -1.10 -22.19
CA LEU A 118 3.16 -1.06 -21.09
C LEU A 118 3.67 -1.73 -19.81
N LYS A 119 4.43 -2.82 -19.94
CA LYS A 119 5.07 -3.45 -18.78
C LYS A 119 6.13 -2.54 -18.17
N ALA A 120 6.95 -1.89 -19.01
CA ALA A 120 7.96 -0.94 -18.56
C ALA A 120 7.34 0.27 -17.84
N LEU A 121 6.22 0.81 -18.36
CA LEU A 121 5.44 1.87 -17.71
C LEU A 121 4.96 1.53 -16.30
N PHE A 122 4.89 0.25 -15.94
CA PHE A 122 4.39 -0.20 -14.66
C PHE A 122 5.50 -0.65 -13.71
N VAL A 123 6.48 -1.38 -14.23
CA VAL A 123 7.62 -1.89 -13.44
C VAL A 123 8.55 -0.75 -13.02
N ILE A 124 8.79 0.23 -13.89
CA ILE A 124 9.70 1.34 -13.58
C ILE A 124 9.19 2.18 -12.40
N PRO A 125 7.93 2.65 -12.36
CA PRO A 125 7.44 3.41 -11.22
C PRO A 125 7.42 2.62 -9.91
N LEU A 126 7.13 1.32 -9.94
CA LEU A 126 7.23 0.48 -8.74
C LEU A 126 8.68 0.33 -8.25
N ALA A 127 9.64 0.25 -9.16
CA ALA A 127 11.06 0.27 -8.80
C ALA A 127 11.46 1.64 -8.21
N ILE A 128 10.93 2.74 -8.74
CA ILE A 128 11.10 4.08 -8.17
C ILE A 128 10.49 4.15 -6.77
N LEU A 129 9.30 3.56 -6.56
CA LEU A 129 8.66 3.47 -5.25
C LEU A 129 9.56 2.69 -4.27
N ALA A 130 10.07 1.52 -4.65
CA ALA A 130 10.99 0.74 -3.83
C ALA A 130 12.25 1.53 -3.47
N GLY A 131 12.85 2.23 -4.44
CA GLY A 131 13.99 3.13 -4.20
C GLY A 131 13.64 4.29 -3.27
N GLY A 132 12.46 4.90 -3.44
CA GLY A 132 11.95 5.96 -2.57
C GLY A 132 11.73 5.50 -1.12
N MET A 133 11.19 4.30 -0.92
CA MET A 133 11.06 3.68 0.40
C MET A 133 12.43 3.40 1.03
N GLY A 134 13.41 3.01 0.21
CA GLY A 134 14.80 2.88 0.63
C GLY A 134 15.39 4.21 1.08
N LEU A 135 15.13 5.29 0.35
CA LEU A 135 15.54 6.65 0.75
C LEU A 135 14.87 7.08 2.06
N MET A 136 13.59 6.77 2.27
CA MET A 136 12.89 7.04 3.53
C MET A 136 13.56 6.35 4.73
N SER A 137 14.20 5.19 4.53
CA SER A 137 14.98 4.50 5.59
C SER A 137 16.26 5.24 5.99
N THR A 138 16.69 6.24 5.22
CA THR A 138 17.88 7.05 5.54
C THR A 138 17.55 8.30 6.36
N LEU A 139 16.26 8.58 6.57
CA LEU A 139 15.82 9.69 7.40
C LEU A 139 16.27 9.48 8.85
N ASN A 140 16.71 10.59 9.44
CA ASN A 140 17.23 10.69 10.80
C ASN A 140 16.80 12.02 11.42
N GLU A 141 17.14 12.24 12.70
CA GLU A 141 16.77 13.44 13.44
C GLU A 141 17.26 14.74 12.79
N GLY A 142 18.44 14.70 12.15
CA GLY A 142 19.03 15.86 11.47
C GLY A 142 18.53 16.09 10.05
N SER A 143 17.49 15.38 9.61
CA SER A 143 17.01 15.47 8.23
C SER A 143 16.28 16.79 7.98
N ASN A 144 16.74 17.54 6.98
CA ASN A 144 16.08 18.79 6.60
C ASN A 144 14.73 18.54 5.88
N ILE A 145 13.88 19.56 5.88
CA ILE A 145 12.58 19.52 5.20
C ILE A 145 12.73 19.22 3.70
N GLY A 146 13.78 19.76 3.05
CA GLY A 146 14.05 19.52 1.63
C GLY A 146 14.25 18.04 1.27
N ARG A 147 14.96 17.28 2.11
CA ARG A 147 15.14 15.83 1.96
C ARG A 147 13.82 15.08 2.13
N ILE A 148 13.05 15.43 3.16
CA ILE A 148 11.74 14.82 3.41
C ILE A 148 10.80 15.04 2.23
N VAL A 149 10.70 16.29 1.76
CA VAL A 149 9.89 16.63 0.57
C VAL A 149 10.39 15.90 -0.67
N GLY A 150 11.71 15.90 -0.93
CA GLY A 150 12.30 15.21 -2.07
C GLY A 150 12.01 13.72 -2.07
N TYR A 151 12.15 13.04 -0.93
CA TYR A 151 11.83 11.62 -0.81
C TYR A 151 10.33 11.36 -0.96
N SER A 152 9.47 12.21 -0.39
CA SER A 152 8.01 12.13 -0.55
C SER A 152 7.59 12.29 -2.01
N LEU A 153 8.23 13.17 -2.77
CA LEU A 153 7.99 13.33 -4.21
C LEU A 153 8.40 12.06 -4.97
N ILE A 154 9.57 11.49 -4.71
CA ILE A 154 10.02 10.24 -5.37
C ILE A 154 9.05 9.09 -5.07
N CYS A 155 8.65 8.92 -3.81
CA CYS A 155 7.68 7.90 -3.41
C CYS A 155 6.31 8.14 -4.08
N GLY A 156 5.83 9.38 -4.06
CA GLY A 156 4.56 9.76 -4.70
C GLY A 156 4.59 9.50 -6.19
N ALA A 157 5.71 9.76 -6.86
CA ALA A 157 5.87 9.52 -8.29
C ALA A 157 5.71 8.03 -8.64
N GLY A 158 6.35 7.15 -7.87
CA GLY A 158 6.25 5.71 -8.06
C GLY A 158 4.87 5.14 -7.75
N PHE A 159 4.28 5.54 -6.62
CA PHE A 159 2.93 5.14 -6.20
C PHE A 159 1.87 5.58 -7.21
N GLY A 160 1.89 6.87 -7.62
CA GLY A 160 0.88 7.47 -8.48
C GLY A 160 0.69 6.74 -9.80
N SER A 161 1.79 6.43 -10.50
CA SER A 161 1.75 5.75 -11.79
C SER A 161 1.12 4.35 -11.72
N GLY A 162 1.25 3.64 -10.61
CA GLY A 162 0.66 2.31 -10.44
C GLY A 162 -0.85 2.34 -10.16
N THR A 163 -1.32 3.29 -9.35
CA THR A 163 -2.68 3.26 -8.78
C THR A 163 -3.81 3.18 -9.81
N GLN A 164 -3.84 4.07 -10.79
CA GLN A 164 -4.92 4.08 -11.78
C GLN A 164 -4.74 2.98 -12.83
N MET A 165 -3.48 2.70 -13.18
CA MET A 165 -3.14 1.75 -14.24
C MET A 165 -3.48 0.31 -13.82
N THR A 166 -3.40 -0.03 -12.53
CA THR A 166 -3.87 -1.34 -12.05
C THR A 166 -5.34 -1.60 -12.37
N MET A 167 -6.18 -0.57 -12.27
CA MET A 167 -7.60 -0.68 -12.58
C MET A 167 -7.84 -0.93 -14.06
N VAL A 168 -7.16 -0.15 -14.91
CA VAL A 168 -7.27 -0.26 -16.36
C VAL A 168 -6.78 -1.63 -16.82
N ILE A 169 -5.61 -2.08 -16.37
CA ILE A 169 -5.03 -3.37 -16.77
C ILE A 169 -5.90 -4.55 -16.34
N ALA A 170 -6.51 -4.48 -15.15
CA ALA A 170 -7.41 -5.53 -14.69
C ALA A 170 -8.64 -5.68 -15.60
N GLN A 171 -9.11 -4.60 -16.22
CA GLN A 171 -10.29 -4.61 -17.09
C GLN A 171 -10.00 -5.03 -18.53
N ILE A 172 -8.74 -4.95 -18.98
CA ILE A 172 -8.39 -5.24 -20.39
C ILE A 172 -8.58 -6.72 -20.72
N GLY A 173 -9.32 -6.98 -21.81
CA GLY A 173 -9.55 -8.33 -22.32
C GLY A 173 -10.64 -9.12 -21.59
N LEU A 174 -11.39 -8.48 -20.69
CA LEU A 174 -12.56 -9.07 -20.05
C LEU A 174 -13.84 -8.85 -20.90
N PRO A 175 -14.75 -9.85 -20.91
CA PRO A 175 -16.13 -9.65 -21.37
C PRO A 175 -16.83 -8.54 -20.57
N GLY A 176 -17.81 -7.88 -21.19
CA GLY A 176 -18.55 -6.77 -20.57
C GLY A 176 -19.20 -7.15 -19.25
N ASP A 177 -19.71 -8.38 -19.16
CA ASP A 177 -20.42 -8.92 -17.99
C ASP A 177 -19.57 -8.97 -16.72
N TYR A 178 -18.24 -9.07 -16.85
CA TYR A 178 -17.32 -9.13 -15.72
C TYR A 178 -16.72 -7.77 -15.33
N LEU A 179 -16.93 -6.71 -16.12
CA LEU A 179 -16.31 -5.41 -15.89
C LEU A 179 -16.76 -4.77 -14.58
N SER A 180 -18.04 -4.84 -14.24
CA SER A 180 -18.58 -4.29 -12.99
C SER A 180 -18.01 -5.02 -11.77
N THR A 181 -17.97 -6.35 -11.81
CA THR A 181 -17.39 -7.18 -10.75
C THR A 181 -15.91 -6.91 -10.55
N VAL A 182 -15.10 -6.86 -11.62
CA VAL A 182 -13.67 -6.58 -11.52
C VAL A 182 -13.41 -5.16 -11.03
N THR A 183 -14.23 -4.20 -11.45
CA THR A 183 -14.18 -2.82 -10.95
C THR A 183 -14.43 -2.78 -9.45
N ALA A 184 -15.45 -3.48 -8.95
CA ALA A 184 -15.74 -3.57 -7.52
C ALA A 184 -14.60 -4.25 -6.76
N LEU A 185 -14.14 -5.42 -7.23
CA LEU A 185 -13.05 -6.18 -6.63
C LEU A 185 -11.78 -5.33 -6.51
N VAL A 186 -11.29 -4.79 -7.63
CA VAL A 186 -10.07 -3.96 -7.65
C VAL A 186 -10.31 -2.64 -6.89
N GLY A 187 -11.53 -2.12 -6.89
CA GLY A 187 -11.94 -0.94 -6.12
C GLY A 187 -11.94 -1.15 -4.60
N THR A 188 -12.07 -2.38 -4.12
CA THR A 188 -11.95 -2.73 -2.69
C THR A 188 -10.51 -2.97 -2.23
N ALA A 189 -9.57 -3.22 -3.15
CA ALA A 189 -8.15 -3.43 -2.81
C ALA A 189 -7.53 -2.32 -1.92
N PRO A 190 -7.83 -1.02 -2.11
CA PRO A 190 -7.37 0.06 -1.24
C PRO A 190 -7.72 -0.10 0.25
N THR A 191 -8.90 -0.61 0.59
CA THR A 191 -9.33 -0.73 1.99
C THR A 191 -8.56 -1.84 2.69
N LEU A 192 -8.39 -2.99 2.02
CA LEU A 192 -7.53 -4.08 2.49
C LEU A 192 -6.09 -3.62 2.66
N GLY A 193 -5.56 -2.90 1.66
CA GLY A 193 -4.22 -2.33 1.69
C GLY A 193 -4.03 -1.41 2.90
N GLY A 194 -4.99 -0.52 3.14
CA GLY A 194 -4.93 0.42 4.26
C GLY A 194 -4.88 -0.24 5.63
N VAL A 195 -5.76 -1.21 5.86
CA VAL A 195 -5.79 -1.94 7.14
C VAL A 195 -4.50 -2.73 7.34
N LEU A 196 -4.02 -3.44 6.32
CA LEU A 196 -2.77 -4.20 6.39
C LEU A 196 -1.56 -3.28 6.57
N GLY A 197 -1.52 -2.15 5.87
CA GLY A 197 -0.44 -1.15 5.91
C GLY A 197 -0.21 -0.62 7.31
N VAL A 198 -1.28 -0.12 7.93
CA VAL A 198 -1.19 0.44 9.28
C VAL A 198 -0.88 -0.66 10.31
N ALA A 199 -1.55 -1.81 10.23
CA ALA A 199 -1.37 -2.88 11.20
C ALA A 199 0.03 -3.50 11.17
N ILE A 200 0.54 -3.84 9.98
CA ILE A 200 1.84 -4.51 9.83
C ILE A 200 2.98 -3.53 10.12
N LEU A 201 2.96 -2.33 9.52
CA LEU A 201 4.03 -1.36 9.77
C LEU A 201 4.03 -0.92 11.24
N GLY A 202 2.85 -0.73 11.82
CA GLY A 202 2.69 -0.45 13.25
C GLY A 202 3.28 -1.52 14.13
N ASN A 203 2.97 -2.78 13.87
CA ASN A 203 3.54 -3.90 14.62
C ASN A 203 5.07 -3.93 14.51
N VAL A 204 5.63 -3.73 13.31
CA VAL A 204 7.07 -3.72 13.07
C VAL A 204 7.75 -2.58 13.83
N ILE A 205 7.25 -1.35 13.70
CA ILE A 205 7.80 -0.18 14.39
C ILE A 205 7.70 -0.37 15.90
N ASN A 206 6.54 -0.80 16.41
CA ASN A 206 6.35 -0.97 17.85
C ASN A 206 7.24 -2.06 18.46
N ASN A 207 7.40 -3.20 17.78
CA ASN A 207 8.30 -4.27 18.25
C ASN A 207 9.76 -3.81 18.18
N ALA A 208 10.17 -3.18 17.06
CA ALA A 208 11.52 -2.65 16.92
C ALA A 208 11.85 -1.60 17.99
N PHE A 209 10.90 -0.70 18.27
CA PHE A 209 11.01 0.32 19.29
C PHE A 209 11.18 -0.31 20.69
N ARG A 210 10.34 -1.29 21.04
CA ARG A 210 10.44 -2.03 22.31
C ARG A 210 11.77 -2.76 22.43
N ASP A 211 12.22 -3.45 21.39
CA ASP A 211 13.50 -4.16 21.38
C ASP A 211 14.69 -3.24 21.63
N MET A 212 14.64 -2.01 21.09
CA MET A 212 15.67 -1.00 21.31
C MET A 212 15.60 -0.42 22.73
N LEU A 213 14.39 -0.16 23.24
CA LEU A 213 14.19 0.35 24.59
C LEU A 213 14.54 -0.65 25.70
N VAL A 214 14.33 -1.96 25.51
CA VAL A 214 14.68 -2.98 26.51
C VAL A 214 16.17 -2.98 26.84
N ARG A 215 17.00 -2.50 25.92
CA ARG A 215 18.45 -2.37 26.10
C ARG A 215 18.86 -1.05 26.75
N SER A 216 17.91 -0.14 26.99
CA SER A 216 18.16 1.19 27.56
C SER A 216 18.16 1.16 29.09
N PRO A 217 19.05 1.92 29.75
CA PRO A 217 19.00 2.11 31.20
C PRO A 217 17.75 2.85 31.68
N TYR A 218 17.01 3.51 30.77
CA TYR A 218 15.84 4.34 31.09
C TYR A 218 14.49 3.63 30.90
N LEU A 219 14.50 2.30 30.71
CA LEU A 219 13.30 1.51 30.42
C LEU A 219 12.17 1.72 31.45
N SER A 220 12.51 1.76 32.75
CA SER A 220 11.53 1.91 33.84
C SER A 220 10.79 3.26 33.78
N VAL A 221 11.51 4.34 33.48
CA VAL A 221 10.93 5.68 33.36
C VAL A 221 10.03 5.76 32.13
N ILE A 222 10.52 5.27 30.98
CA ILE A 222 9.79 5.33 29.70
C ILE A 222 8.51 4.48 29.74
N THR A 223 8.57 3.27 30.32
CA THR A 223 7.39 2.39 30.43
C THR A 223 6.31 2.91 31.37
N SER A 224 6.66 3.78 32.31
CA SER A 224 5.71 4.40 33.24
C SER A 224 4.88 5.54 32.64
N LEU A 225 5.34 6.16 31.54
CA LEU A 225 4.78 7.42 31.05
C LEU A 225 3.61 7.24 30.08
N ASN A 226 3.73 6.34 29.10
CA ASN A 226 2.64 5.76 28.29
C ASN A 226 3.24 4.83 27.21
N PRO A 227 3.17 3.48 27.33
CA PRO A 227 3.79 2.59 26.35
C PRO A 227 3.10 2.60 24.97
N ASN A 228 1.95 3.27 24.84
CA ASN A 228 1.08 3.18 23.66
C ASN A 228 1.14 4.41 22.74
N SER A 229 1.77 5.51 23.18
CA SER A 229 1.97 6.70 22.34
C SER A 229 3.36 7.29 22.58
N VAL A 230 4.23 7.16 21.59
CA VAL A 230 5.59 7.73 21.64
C VAL A 230 5.56 9.26 21.75
N VAL A 231 4.59 9.91 21.08
CA VAL A 231 4.45 11.38 21.09
C VAL A 231 4.00 11.89 22.45
N ASP A 232 3.08 11.18 23.12
CA ASP A 232 2.65 11.51 24.50
C ASP A 232 3.76 11.23 25.52
N THR A 233 4.54 10.16 25.33
CA THR A 233 5.71 9.90 26.16
C THR A 233 6.75 11.02 26.03
N LEU A 234 7.02 11.48 24.81
CA LEU A 234 7.95 12.59 24.57
C LEU A 234 7.45 13.91 25.14
N SER A 235 6.14 14.20 25.11
CA SER A 235 5.62 15.46 25.67
C SER A 235 5.75 15.55 27.19
N ARG A 236 5.89 14.42 27.88
CA ARG A 236 6.04 14.34 29.35
C ARG A 236 7.48 14.28 29.81
N LEU A 237 8.42 13.97 28.91
CA LEU A 237 9.85 13.91 29.24
C LEU A 237 10.48 15.32 29.19
N PRO A 238 11.41 15.65 30.11
CA PRO A 238 12.17 16.89 30.04
C PRO A 238 12.88 17.05 28.68
N GLU A 239 12.81 18.26 28.09
CA GLU A 239 13.37 18.52 26.75
C GLU A 239 14.88 18.24 26.64
N SER A 240 15.63 18.43 27.73
CA SER A 240 17.08 18.21 27.81
C SER A 240 17.49 16.88 28.44
N GLY A 241 16.53 16.00 28.73
CA GLY A 241 16.80 14.72 29.39
C GLY A 241 17.43 13.67 28.45
N PRO A 242 18.44 12.89 28.89
CA PRO A 242 19.01 11.79 28.09
C PRO A 242 17.98 10.70 27.78
N GLU A 243 16.93 10.60 28.59
CA GLU A 243 15.77 9.73 28.39
C GLU A 243 15.01 10.07 27.11
N ARG A 244 14.82 11.37 26.85
CA ARG A 244 14.13 11.86 25.65
C ARG A 244 14.92 11.48 24.40
N GLN A 245 16.22 11.74 24.40
CA GLN A 245 17.09 11.38 23.27
C GLN A 245 17.05 9.87 22.99
N THR A 246 17.09 9.05 24.05
CA THR A 246 17.01 7.59 23.90
C THR A 246 15.69 7.13 23.26
N VAL A 247 14.57 7.79 23.58
CA VAL A 247 13.28 7.51 22.94
C VAL A 247 13.28 7.91 21.47
N ILE A 248 13.84 9.08 21.13
CA ILE A 248 13.91 9.54 19.73
C ILE A 248 14.80 8.60 18.92
N ASP A 249 16.02 8.28 19.39
CA ASP A 249 16.95 7.37 18.72
C ASP A 249 16.33 5.99 18.48
N ALA A 250 15.66 5.43 19.50
CA ALA A 250 14.98 4.14 19.40
C ALA A 250 13.83 4.18 18.39
N TYR A 251 13.06 5.26 18.34
CA TYR A 251 11.95 5.39 17.40
C TYR A 251 12.45 5.63 15.97
N VAL A 252 13.52 6.40 15.80
CA VAL A 252 14.18 6.59 14.50
C VAL A 252 14.67 5.24 13.98
N GLY A 253 15.37 4.44 14.79
CA GLY A 253 15.79 3.10 14.40
C GLY A 253 14.61 2.17 14.07
N ALA A 254 13.50 2.27 14.81
CA ALA A 254 12.29 1.51 14.53
C ALA A 254 11.62 1.91 13.21
N TRP A 255 11.54 3.20 12.91
CA TRP A 255 11.08 3.73 11.63
C TRP A 255 11.91 3.20 10.48
N GLN A 256 13.24 3.23 10.59
CA GLN A 256 14.15 2.73 9.56
C GLN A 256 13.92 1.24 9.26
N ARG A 257 13.70 0.41 10.29
CA ARG A 257 13.31 -1.01 10.11
C ARG A 257 11.96 -1.14 9.42
N GLY A 258 10.99 -0.29 9.78
CA GLY A 258 9.69 -0.22 9.11
C GLY A 258 9.82 0.11 7.62
N CYS A 259 10.68 1.05 7.25
CA CYS A 259 10.95 1.38 5.85
C CYS A 259 11.51 0.20 5.05
N TRP A 260 12.36 -0.65 5.65
CA TRP A 260 12.83 -1.86 4.97
C TRP A 260 11.72 -2.86 4.66
N VAL A 261 10.68 -2.94 5.50
CA VAL A 261 9.49 -3.73 5.20
C VAL A 261 8.75 -3.14 3.99
N LEU A 262 8.62 -1.81 3.93
CA LEU A 262 8.02 -1.12 2.77
C LEU A 262 8.82 -1.37 1.48
N VAL A 263 10.15 -1.39 1.54
CA VAL A 263 11.03 -1.77 0.42
C VAL A 263 10.78 -3.20 -0.01
N GLY A 264 10.67 -4.14 0.93
CA GLY A 264 10.38 -5.55 0.64
C GLY A 264 9.02 -5.74 -0.04
N VAL A 265 7.99 -5.05 0.43
CA VAL A 265 6.66 -5.05 -0.19
C VAL A 265 6.71 -4.46 -1.60
N ALA A 266 7.41 -3.34 -1.80
CA ALA A 266 7.56 -2.74 -3.13
C ALA A 266 8.36 -3.65 -4.10
N GLY A 267 9.38 -4.34 -3.60
CA GLY A 267 10.11 -5.36 -4.37
C GLY A 267 9.22 -6.53 -4.79
N LEU A 268 8.33 -6.99 -3.91
CA LEU A 268 7.34 -8.02 -4.23
C LEU A 268 6.37 -7.56 -5.32
N GLU A 269 5.91 -6.30 -5.28
CA GLU A 269 5.08 -5.74 -6.35
C GLU A 269 5.80 -5.78 -7.70
N VAL A 270 7.08 -5.37 -7.75
CA VAL A 270 7.89 -5.43 -8.97
C VAL A 270 7.94 -6.86 -9.52
N VAL A 271 8.22 -7.85 -8.66
CA VAL A 271 8.28 -9.26 -9.06
C VAL A 271 6.93 -9.76 -9.59
N LEU A 272 5.83 -9.44 -8.91
CA LEU A 272 4.48 -9.80 -9.36
C LEU A 272 4.16 -9.23 -10.74
N CYS A 273 4.65 -8.02 -11.04
CA CYS A 273 4.41 -7.35 -12.31
C CYS A 273 5.18 -7.96 -13.48
N LEU A 274 6.30 -8.63 -13.23
CA LEU A 274 6.99 -9.42 -14.27
C LEU A 274 6.10 -10.56 -14.79
N GLY A 275 5.22 -11.08 -13.93
CA GLY A 275 4.23 -12.12 -14.25
C GLY A 275 3.07 -11.66 -15.15
N LEU A 276 2.97 -10.36 -15.48
CA LEU A 276 1.84 -9.85 -16.29
C LEU A 276 1.82 -10.44 -17.70
N LYS A 277 0.63 -10.69 -18.24
CA LYS A 277 0.48 -11.00 -19.67
C LYS A 277 0.66 -9.70 -20.47
N ALA A 278 1.22 -9.78 -21.69
CA ALA A 278 1.31 -8.62 -22.57
C ALA A 278 -0.08 -8.00 -22.76
N VAL A 279 -0.19 -6.72 -22.44
CA VAL A 279 -1.42 -5.95 -22.52
C VAL A 279 -1.42 -5.24 -23.88
N VAL A 280 -2.38 -5.56 -24.75
CA VAL A 280 -2.57 -4.85 -26.02
C VAL A 280 -3.88 -4.08 -25.88
N PHE A 281 -3.81 -2.75 -26.03
CA PHE A 281 -5.02 -1.95 -26.18
C PHE A 281 -5.58 -2.25 -27.57
N ASP A 282 -6.77 -2.85 -27.63
CA ASP A 282 -7.42 -3.14 -28.90
C ASP A 282 -8.15 -1.87 -29.35
N GLU A 283 -7.58 -1.15 -30.33
CA GLU A 283 -8.16 0.07 -30.92
C GLU A 283 -9.50 -0.19 -31.64
N ARG A 284 -9.95 -1.44 -31.77
CA ARG A 284 -11.16 -1.79 -32.57
C ARG A 284 -12.52 -1.51 -31.92
N ARG A 285 -12.60 -1.10 -30.66
CA ARG A 285 -13.90 -0.94 -29.97
C ARG A 285 -14.54 0.44 -30.07
N GLU A 286 -13.88 1.45 -30.63
CA GLU A 286 -14.42 2.82 -30.73
C GLU A 286 -15.21 3.13 -32.03
N GLY A 287 -15.54 2.17 -32.91
CA GLY A 287 -16.11 2.58 -34.19
C GLY A 287 -16.81 1.57 -35.09
N LYS A 288 -17.65 0.67 -34.57
CA LYS A 288 -18.72 0.07 -35.41
C LYS A 288 -20.01 -0.09 -34.60
N PRO A 289 -21.08 0.65 -34.94
CA PRO A 289 -22.42 0.22 -34.56
C PRO A 289 -22.64 -1.16 -35.17
N GLU A 290 -23.16 -2.11 -34.39
CA GLU A 290 -23.70 -3.36 -34.92
C GLU A 290 -24.71 -3.01 -36.00
N ALA A 291 -24.32 -3.24 -37.26
CA ALA A 291 -25.26 -3.21 -38.36
C ALA A 291 -26.23 -4.37 -38.12
N GLU A 292 -27.39 -4.00 -37.58
CA GLU A 292 -28.61 -4.78 -37.57
C GLU A 292 -28.81 -5.37 -38.97
N LYS A 293 -28.47 -6.65 -39.12
CA LYS A 293 -28.82 -7.42 -40.32
C LYS A 293 -30.32 -7.65 -40.27
N SER A 294 -31.08 -6.66 -40.72
CA SER A 294 -32.44 -6.86 -41.19
C SER A 294 -32.38 -7.75 -42.44
N PRO A 295 -33.02 -8.94 -42.46
CA PRO A 295 -33.11 -9.73 -43.67
C PRO A 295 -34.10 -9.06 -44.62
N VAL A 296 -33.59 -8.58 -45.75
CA VAL A 296 -34.39 -8.15 -46.90
C VAL A 296 -34.74 -9.38 -47.76
N ALA A 297 -35.95 -9.31 -48.35
CA ALA A 297 -36.49 -10.06 -49.49
C ALA A 297 -37.39 -11.24 -49.08
N VAL A 298 -38.64 -11.39 -49.55
CA VAL A 298 -39.39 -10.83 -50.70
C VAL A 298 -40.87 -10.75 -50.31
#